data_AF-A0A940LCT9-F1
#
_entry.id   AF-A0A940LCT9-F1
#
_cell.length_a   1.000
_cell.length_b   1.000
_cell.length_c   1.000
_cell.angle_alpha   90.00
_cell.angle_beta   90.00
_cell.angle_gamma   90.00
#
_symmetry.space_group_name_H-M   'P 1'
#
loop_
_entity.id
_entity.type
_entity.pdbx_description
1 polymer ?
#
loop_
_entity_poly.entity_id
_entity_poly.type
_entity_poly.pdbx_seq_one_letter_code
_entity_poly.pdbx_strand_id
1 'polypeptide(L)'
;MKTIFCSIFYALPFLLQAQNGVKWMTNLSWEEIKRKAQTENKYIFVDCYATWCAPCKLMDSVVYSSEKIAEHLGKKFIAFKIQLDSSSADTEEIRKRYADAVVIKTSF
;
A
#
# COMPACT_ATOMS: atom_id res chain seq x y z
N MET A 1 1.21 -41.97 21.28
CA MET A 1 1.55 -40.52 21.20
C MET A 1 2.22 -40.15 19.86
N LYS A 2 1.69 -40.56 18.70
CA LYS A 2 2.29 -40.24 17.38
C LYS A 2 1.31 -39.68 16.34
N THR A 3 0.02 -39.59 16.68
CA THR A 3 -1.04 -39.19 15.74
C THR A 3 -1.50 -37.75 15.88
N ILE A 4 -1.12 -37.03 16.95
CA ILE A 4 -1.52 -35.63 17.17
C ILE A 4 -0.65 -34.65 16.38
N PHE A 5 0.58 -35.03 16.03
CA PHE A 5 1.53 -34.12 15.36
C PHE A 5 1.29 -33.96 13.84
N CYS A 6 0.48 -34.83 13.23
CA CYS A 6 0.21 -34.80 11.78
C CYS A 6 -1.01 -33.94 11.42
N SER A 7 -1.95 -33.78 12.34
CA SER A 7 -3.22 -33.09 12.09
C SER A 7 -3.11 -31.56 12.10
N ILE A 8 -2.09 -31.01 12.77
CA ILE A 8 -1.84 -29.55 12.82
C ILE A 8 -1.23 -29.03 11.51
N PHE A 9 -0.57 -29.91 10.73
CA PHE A 9 0.12 -29.53 9.50
C PHE A 9 -0.84 -29.22 8.33
N TYR A 10 -2.08 -29.76 8.37
CA TYR A 10 -3.08 -29.56 7.31
C TYR A 10 -3.94 -28.31 7.46
N ALA A 11 -3.90 -27.63 8.62
CA ALA A 11 -4.68 -26.41 8.86
C ALA A 11 -3.94 -25.12 8.48
N LEU A 12 -2.62 -25.18 8.26
CA LEU A 12 -1.78 -24.01 7.96
C LEU A 12 -1.97 -23.38 6.56
N PRO A 13 -2.33 -24.11 5.47
CA PRO A 13 -2.38 -23.49 4.15
C PRO A 13 -3.62 -22.59 3.92
N PHE A 14 -4.57 -22.54 4.86
CA PHE A 14 -5.79 -21.72 4.72
C PHE A 14 -5.59 -20.22 5.03
N LEU A 15 -4.47 -19.83 5.64
CA LEU A 15 -4.23 -18.43 6.04
C LEU A 15 -3.51 -17.57 4.98
N LEU A 16 -3.09 -18.16 3.85
CA LEU A 16 -2.53 -17.42 2.72
C LEU A 16 -3.64 -17.00 1.76
N GLN A 17 -4.59 -16.21 2.25
CA GLN A 17 -5.49 -15.49 1.35
C GLN A 17 -4.66 -14.38 0.68
N ALA A 18 -4.29 -14.57 -0.58
CA ALA A 18 -3.61 -13.55 -1.36
C ALA A 18 -4.52 -12.30 -1.39
N GLN A 19 -4.01 -11.16 -0.94
CA GLN A 19 -4.68 -9.89 -1.19
C GLN A 19 -4.52 -9.59 -2.68
N ASN A 20 -5.63 -9.51 -3.41
CA ASN A 20 -5.63 -9.14 -4.81
C ASN A 20 -5.27 -7.65 -4.94
N GLY A 21 -4.37 -7.32 -5.86
CA GLY A 21 -3.96 -5.94 -6.17
C GLY A 21 -2.75 -5.42 -5.38
N VAL A 22 -2.36 -4.18 -5.69
CA VAL A 22 -1.18 -3.52 -5.10
C VAL A 22 -1.35 -3.34 -3.59
N LYS A 23 -0.34 -3.77 -2.83
CA LYS A 23 -0.30 -3.58 -1.38
C LYS A 23 0.17 -2.17 -1.01
N TRP A 24 -0.79 -1.28 -0.79
CA TRP A 24 -0.53 0.10 -0.36
C TRP A 24 -0.17 0.19 1.12
N MET A 25 0.86 0.98 1.43
CA MET A 25 1.23 1.30 2.81
C MET A 25 0.39 2.49 3.30
N THR A 26 -0.80 2.22 3.86
CA THR A 26 -1.75 3.28 4.28
C THR A 26 -1.52 3.81 5.69
N ASN A 27 -0.75 3.07 6.51
CA ASN A 27 -0.60 3.33 7.95
C ASN A 27 0.85 3.66 8.34
N LEU A 28 1.68 4.07 7.37
CA LEU A 28 3.08 4.45 7.60
C LEU A 28 3.26 5.90 7.15
N SER A 29 3.93 6.70 7.98
CA SER A 29 4.40 8.04 7.63
C SER A 29 5.51 7.99 6.56
N TRP A 30 5.76 9.11 5.89
CA TRP A 30 6.84 9.22 4.91
C TRP A 30 8.22 8.76 5.43
N GLU A 31 8.57 9.11 6.66
CA GLU A 31 9.84 8.68 7.28
C GLU A 31 9.90 7.16 7.50
N GLU A 32 8.77 6.55 7.90
CA GLU A 32 8.68 5.10 8.05
C GLU A 32 8.73 4.38 6.71
N ILE A 33 8.16 4.96 5.65
CA ILE A 33 8.26 4.46 4.28
C ILE A 33 9.73 4.49 3.81
N LYS A 34 10.44 5.60 4.01
CA LYS A 34 11.87 5.70 3.68
C LYS A 34 12.70 4.66 4.43
N ARG A 35 12.50 4.52 5.74
CA ARG A 35 13.19 3.53 6.56
C ARG A 35 12.89 2.10 6.09
N LYS A 36 11.62 1.80 5.77
CA LYS A 36 11.20 0.48 5.27
C LYS A 36 11.83 0.18 3.91
N ALA A 37 11.83 1.14 2.99
CA ALA A 37 12.46 1.02 1.68
C ALA A 37 13.96 0.72 1.78
N GLN A 38 14.67 1.43 2.67
CA GLN A 38 16.08 1.16 2.97
C GLN A 38 16.29 -0.23 3.57
N THR A 39 15.47 -0.62 4.57
CA THR A 39 15.59 -1.91 5.26
C THR A 39 15.32 -3.08 4.32
N GLU A 40 14.34 -2.97 3.43
CA GLU A 40 13.99 -4.00 2.46
C GLU A 40 14.80 -3.93 1.16
N ASN A 41 15.69 -2.94 1.04
CA ASN A 41 16.43 -2.64 -0.19
C ASN A 41 15.52 -2.54 -1.43
N LYS A 42 14.42 -1.79 -1.29
CA LYS A 42 13.41 -1.55 -2.33
C LYS A 42 13.32 -0.06 -2.65
N TYR A 43 12.90 0.24 -3.87
CA TYR A 43 12.53 1.61 -4.25
C TYR A 43 11.18 1.99 -3.64
N ILE A 44 10.82 3.28 -3.70
CA ILE A 44 9.48 3.74 -3.30
C ILE A 44 8.70 4.03 -4.59
N PHE A 45 7.52 3.43 -4.72
CA PHE A 45 6.56 3.78 -5.76
C PHE A 45 5.53 4.73 -5.16
N VAL A 46 5.44 5.93 -5.73
CA VAL A 46 4.54 6.97 -5.24
C VAL A 46 3.41 7.18 -6.24
N ASP A 47 2.18 6.97 -5.79
CA ASP A 47 0.96 7.30 -6.53
C ASP A 47 0.35 8.59 -5.95
N CYS A 48 0.43 9.65 -6.74
CA CYS A 48 -0.15 10.95 -6.40
C CYS A 48 -1.60 10.98 -6.88
N TYR A 49 -2.55 11.20 -5.98
CA TYR A 49 -3.99 11.17 -6.31
C TYR A 49 -4.76 12.30 -5.63
N ALA A 50 -6.03 12.41 -6.02
CA ALA A 50 -7.05 13.16 -5.28
C ALA A 50 -8.30 12.31 -5.06
N THR A 51 -9.00 12.50 -3.94
CA THR A 51 -10.23 11.75 -3.59
C THR A 51 -11.37 11.96 -4.58
N TRP A 52 -11.38 13.11 -5.27
CA TRP A 52 -12.32 13.42 -6.34
C TRP A 52 -11.79 13.05 -7.74
N CYS A 53 -10.53 12.63 -7.87
CA CYS A 53 -9.91 12.31 -9.17
C CYS A 53 -10.50 11.01 -9.77
N ALA A 54 -11.38 11.15 -10.76
CA ALA A 54 -11.99 10.01 -11.44
C ALA A 54 -10.97 9.11 -12.18
N PRO A 55 -9.98 9.65 -12.93
CA PRO A 55 -8.95 8.81 -13.55
C PRO A 55 -8.13 8.00 -12.54
N CYS A 56 -7.85 8.57 -11.36
CA CYS A 56 -7.13 7.89 -10.29
C CYS A 56 -7.93 6.68 -9.75
N LYS A 57 -9.26 6.83 -9.60
CA LYS A 57 -10.15 5.72 -9.21
C LYS A 57 -10.20 4.62 -10.28
N LEU A 58 -10.11 4.98 -11.56
CA LEU A 58 -10.03 4.02 -12.65
C LEU A 58 -8.69 3.25 -12.64
N MET A 59 -7.58 3.93 -12.33
CA MET A 59 -6.28 3.27 -12.11
C MET A 59 -6.37 2.25 -10.97
N ASP A 60 -7.01 2.60 -9.86
CA ASP A 60 -7.23 1.68 -8.73
C ASP A 60 -8.04 0.43 -9.11
N SER A 61 -9.12 0.61 -9.87
CA SER A 61 -10.02 -0.49 -10.20
C SER A 61 -9.54 -1.38 -11.35
N VAL A 62 -8.74 -0.86 -12.28
CA VAL A 62 -8.34 -1.58 -13.51
C VAL A 62 -6.86 -1.96 -13.51
N VAL A 63 -5.98 -1.06 -13.10
CA VAL A 63 -4.53 -1.25 -13.22
C VAL A 63 -3.96 -1.83 -11.93
N TYR A 64 -4.22 -1.17 -10.80
CA TYR A 64 -3.65 -1.57 -9.51
C TYR A 64 -4.37 -2.77 -8.88
N SER A 65 -5.53 -3.16 -9.40
CA SER A 65 -6.20 -4.42 -9.07
C SER A 65 -5.59 -5.64 -9.79
N SER A 66 -4.77 -5.42 -10.83
CA SER A 66 -4.12 -6.49 -11.59
C SER A 66 -3.06 -7.21 -10.76
N GLU A 67 -3.17 -8.52 -10.61
CA GLU A 67 -2.18 -9.36 -9.91
C GLU A 67 -0.78 -9.23 -10.53
N LYS A 68 -0.68 -9.15 -11.86
CA LYS A 68 0.61 -8.98 -12.56
C LYS A 68 1.29 -7.66 -12.17
N ILE A 69 0.53 -6.58 -12.04
CA ILE A 69 1.04 -5.28 -11.60
C ILE A 69 1.43 -5.34 -10.13
N ALA A 70 0.58 -5.93 -9.29
CA ALA A 70 0.83 -6.10 -7.86
C ALA A 70 2.12 -6.89 -7.60
N GLU A 71 2.33 -7.99 -8.32
CA GLU A 71 3.54 -8.81 -8.22
C GLU A 71 4.78 -8.04 -8.68
N HIS A 72 4.68 -7.32 -9.79
CA HIS A 72 5.80 -6.52 -10.31
C HIS A 72 6.20 -5.42 -9.31
N LEU A 73 5.22 -4.69 -8.78
CA LEU A 73 5.47 -3.63 -7.81
C LEU A 73 5.98 -4.21 -6.48
N GLY A 74 5.36 -5.26 -5.95
CA GLY A 74 5.73 -5.85 -4.66
C GLY A 74 7.17 -6.39 -4.59
N LYS A 75 7.72 -6.83 -5.73
CA LYS A 75 9.12 -7.31 -5.82
C LYS A 75 10.16 -6.21 -5.64
N LYS A 76 9.87 -4.99 -6.12
CA LYS A 76 10.87 -3.92 -6.26
C LYS A 76 10.57 -2.66 -5.48
N PHE A 77 9.32 -2.50 -5.04
CA PHE A 77 8.83 -1.23 -4.51
C PHE A 77 8.09 -1.40 -3.18
N ILE A 78 8.21 -0.37 -2.35
CA ILE A 78 7.24 -0.03 -1.31
C ILE A 78 6.23 0.93 -1.95
N ALA A 79 4.97 0.49 -2.09
CA ALA A 79 3.92 1.30 -2.72
C ALA A 79 3.26 2.24 -1.70
N PHE A 80 3.23 3.53 -2.02
CA PHE A 80 2.72 4.59 -1.16
C PHE A 80 1.83 5.54 -1.95
N LYS A 81 0.73 6.01 -1.35
CA LYS A 81 -0.20 6.96 -1.97
C LYS A 81 -0.15 8.31 -1.27
N ILE A 82 -0.11 9.38 -2.05
CA ILE A 82 -0.14 10.75 -1.53
C ILE A 82 -1.41 11.45 -2.02
N GLN A 83 -2.19 11.96 -1.08
CA GLN A 83 -3.31 12.83 -1.36
C GLN A 83 -2.78 14.26 -1.56
N LEU A 84 -2.80 14.75 -2.80
CA LEU A 84 -2.22 16.05 -3.17
C LEU A 84 -3.20 17.21 -3.07
N ASP A 85 -4.48 16.94 -2.85
CA ASP A 85 -5.50 17.98 -2.75
C ASP A 85 -6.29 17.88 -1.44
N SER A 86 -6.96 18.98 -1.09
CA SER A 86 -7.80 19.08 0.09
C SER A 86 -9.19 19.55 -0.29
N SER A 87 -10.21 18.79 0.09
CA SER A 87 -11.61 19.18 -0.04
C SER A 87 -12.28 19.33 1.32
N SER A 88 -13.26 20.23 1.42
CA SER A 88 -14.13 20.32 2.60
C SER A 88 -14.98 19.07 2.80
N ALA A 89 -15.23 18.32 1.72
CA ALA A 89 -15.96 17.06 1.74
C ALA A 89 -15.12 15.85 2.21
N ASP A 90 -13.80 16.02 2.39
CA ASP A 90 -12.92 14.93 2.79
C ASP A 90 -13.14 14.54 4.25
N THR A 91 -13.09 13.22 4.50
CA THR A 91 -13.22 12.65 5.84
C THR A 91 -11.99 12.94 6.68
N GLU A 92 -12.13 12.82 8.00
CA GLU A 92 -10.99 12.99 8.92
C GLU A 92 -9.83 12.03 8.61
N GLU A 93 -10.14 10.82 8.13
CA GLU A 93 -9.11 9.87 7.70
C GLU A 93 -8.33 10.37 6.49
N ILE A 94 -9.01 10.98 5.50
CA ILE A 94 -8.35 11.55 4.33
C ILE A 94 -7.48 12.75 4.75
N ARG A 95 -7.97 13.61 5.64
CA ARG A 95 -7.23 14.79 6.09
C ARG A 95 -5.91 14.45 6.78
N LYS A 96 -5.85 13.32 7.50
CA LYS A 96 -4.61 12.81 8.10
C LYS A 96 -3.51 12.57 7.04
N ARG A 97 -3.89 12.28 5.79
CA ARG A 97 -2.96 12.03 4.68
C ARG A 97 -2.42 13.31 4.02
N TYR A 98 -2.96 14.49 4.35
CA TYR A 98 -2.43 15.75 3.81
C TYR A 98 -1.03 16.07 4.31
N ALA A 99 -0.71 15.63 5.52
CA ALA A 99 0.60 15.85 6.13
C ALA A 99 1.71 15.23 5.28
N ASP A 100 1.47 14.08 4.65
CA ASP A 100 2.45 13.40 3.81
C ASP A 100 2.83 14.25 2.58
N ALA A 101 1.86 14.91 1.95
CA ALA A 101 2.10 15.79 0.81
C ALA A 101 2.96 17.01 1.20
N VAL A 102 2.71 17.58 2.38
CA VAL A 102 3.48 18.71 2.91
C VAL A 102 4.92 18.29 3.19
N VAL A 103 5.12 17.19 3.93
CA VAL A 103 6.45 16.68 4.29
C VAL A 103 7.28 16.39 3.05
N ILE A 104 6.70 15.77 2.03
CA ILE A 104 7.41 15.42 0.80
C ILE A 104 7.80 16.67 0.01
N LYS A 105 6.91 17.66 -0.08
CA LYS A 105 7.22 18.93 -0.77
C LYS A 105 8.37 19.71 -0.10
N THR A 106 8.54 19.59 1.21
CA THR A 106 9.60 20.28 1.96
C THR A 106 10.88 19.48 2.13
N SER A 107 10.91 18.22 1.66
CA SER A 107 12.05 17.32 1.80
C SER A 107 13.06 17.40 0.64
N PHE A 108 12.79 18.25 -0.36
CA PHE A 108 13.62 18.51 -1.54
C PHE A 108 13.81 20.02 -1.71
#